data_AF-A0A7Z0M7X9-F1
#
_entry.id   AF-A0A7Z0M7X9-F1
#
_cell.length_a   1.000
_cell.length_b   1.000
_cell.length_c   1.000
_cell.angle_alpha   90.00
_cell.angle_beta   90.00
_cell.angle_gamma   90.00
#
_symmetry.space_group_name_H-M   'P 1'
#
loop_
_entity.id
_entity.type
_entity.pdbx_description
1 polymer ?
#
loop_
_entity_poly.entity_id
_entity_poly.type
_entity_poly.pdbx_seq_one_letter_code
_entity_poly.pdbx_strand_id
1 'polypeptide(L)'
;MFQAMDAKGQLHHLLTGPLPQGGAFFCPFCKQELILKSGQWVRPHFAHQVGQACEGAVLNEGAEHLNLKADLFDWAQVHEAVALEVGQAKGSVVSDLLLSQNLALEIQCSPLSPQDYERRSRAYQDLGLPVVWLLGSKHFLYLTKIKI
;
A
#
# COMPACT_ATOMS: atom_id res chain seq x y z
N MET A 1 -5.05 -0.65 3.66
CA MET A 1 -4.01 -1.69 3.61
C MET A 1 -4.65 -3.07 3.59
N PHE A 2 -3.97 -4.06 3.00
CA PHE A 2 -4.48 -5.44 2.88
C PHE A 2 -3.87 -6.41 3.87
N GLN A 3 -2.82 -6.01 4.59
CA GLN A 3 -2.20 -6.87 5.59
C GLN A 3 -2.45 -6.40 7.02
N ALA A 4 -2.50 -7.35 7.95
CA ALA A 4 -2.50 -7.08 9.39
C ALA A 4 -1.93 -8.26 10.16
N MET A 5 -1.37 -8.01 11.34
CA MET A 5 -1.00 -9.05 12.28
C MET A 5 -2.18 -9.37 13.19
N ASP A 6 -2.35 -10.63 13.58
CA ASP A 6 -3.25 -10.99 14.68
C ASP A 6 -2.57 -10.83 16.05
N ALA A 7 -3.32 -11.11 17.13
CA ALA A 7 -2.82 -11.07 18.51
C ALA A 7 -1.68 -12.07 18.81
N LYS A 8 -1.46 -13.08 17.94
CA LYS A 8 -0.36 -14.05 18.05
C LYS A 8 0.87 -13.59 17.26
N GLY A 9 0.79 -12.44 16.57
CA GLY A 9 1.86 -11.92 15.73
C GLY A 9 1.93 -12.57 14.35
N GLN A 10 0.92 -13.36 13.95
CA GLN A 10 0.86 -13.93 12.60
C GLN A 10 0.37 -12.88 11.61
N LEU A 11 1.08 -12.72 10.49
CA LEU A 11 0.69 -11.82 9.40
C LEU A 11 -0.39 -12.47 8.53
N HIS A 12 -1.46 -11.73 8.27
CA HIS A 12 -2.59 -12.12 7.43
C HIS A 12 -2.74 -11.12 6.29
N HIS A 13 -3.11 -11.61 5.11
CA HIS A 13 -3.37 -10.80 3.92
C HIS A 13 -4.78 -11.06 3.40
N LEU A 14 -5.55 -9.99 3.23
CA LEU A 14 -6.94 -10.03 2.77
C LEU A 14 -7.12 -10.57 1.34
N LEU A 15 -6.09 -10.50 0.50
CA LEU A 15 -6.17 -10.91 -0.91
C LEU A 15 -5.78 -12.37 -1.14
N THR A 16 -5.14 -13.05 -0.18
CA THR A 16 -4.56 -14.39 -0.39
C THR A 16 -5.18 -15.48 0.48
N GLY A 17 -6.01 -15.13 1.47
CA GLY A 17 -6.63 -16.13 2.33
C GLY A 17 -7.72 -15.58 3.24
N PRO A 18 -8.48 -16.48 3.88
CA PRO A 18 -9.48 -16.09 4.86
C PRO A 18 -8.83 -15.51 6.11
N LEU A 19 -9.51 -14.56 6.75
CA LEU A 19 -9.12 -14.05 8.06
C LEU A 19 -9.60 -14.98 9.18
N PRO A 20 -8.87 -15.06 10.30
CA PRO A 20 -9.35 -15.74 11.50
C PRO A 20 -10.64 -15.09 12.01
N GLN A 21 -11.59 -15.92 12.47
CA GLN A 21 -12.84 -15.43 13.04
C GLN A 21 -12.63 -14.95 14.48
N GLY A 22 -13.01 -13.70 14.74
CA GLY A 22 -12.95 -13.09 16.07
C GLY A 22 -11.52 -12.76 16.49
N GLY A 23 -11.25 -11.48 16.75
CA GLY A 23 -9.94 -11.04 17.21
C GLY A 23 -9.62 -9.60 16.80
N ALA A 24 -8.67 -9.01 17.52
CA ALA A 24 -8.07 -7.74 17.16
C ALA A 24 -7.00 -7.95 16.09
N PHE A 25 -6.92 -7.00 15.17
CA PHE A 25 -5.88 -6.93 14.15
C PHE A 25 -4.97 -5.75 14.45
N PHE A 26 -3.69 -5.87 14.12
CA PHE A 26 -2.67 -4.87 14.43
C PHE A 26 -1.85 -4.54 13.19
N CYS A 27 -1.47 -3.28 13.05
CA CYS A 27 -0.60 -2.85 11.98
C CYS A 27 0.78 -3.50 12.14
N PRO A 28 1.33 -4.15 11.11
CA PRO A 28 2.67 -4.74 11.19
C PRO A 28 3.77 -3.67 11.37
N PHE A 29 3.49 -2.42 11.01
CA PHE A 29 4.46 -1.33 11.06
C PHE A 29 4.44 -0.58 12.39
N CYS A 30 3.29 0.01 12.77
CA CYS A 30 3.19 0.79 14.01
C CYS A 30 2.65 0.00 15.22
N LYS A 31 2.22 -1.25 15.03
CA LYS A 31 1.65 -2.13 16.06
C LYS A 31 0.33 -1.63 16.68
N GLN A 32 -0.25 -0.55 16.17
CA GLN A 32 -1.56 -0.07 16.61
C GLN A 32 -2.69 -0.97 16.10
N GLU A 33 -3.79 -1.00 16.84
CA GLU A 33 -4.98 -1.77 16.47
C GLU A 33 -5.65 -1.21 15.21
N LEU A 34 -6.05 -2.11 14.33
CA LEU A 34 -6.69 -1.84 13.05
C LEU A 34 -8.17 -2.24 13.08
N ILE A 35 -8.98 -1.50 12.33
CA ILE A 35 -10.36 -1.82 12.05
C ILE A 35 -10.43 -2.53 10.69
N LEU A 36 -11.07 -3.69 10.64
CA LEU A 36 -11.47 -4.31 9.38
C LEU A 36 -12.72 -3.59 8.85
N LYS A 37 -12.57 -2.82 7.78
CA LYS A 37 -13.69 -2.21 7.06
C LYS A 37 -14.16 -3.17 5.98
N SER A 38 -15.43 -3.55 6.02
CA SER A 38 -16.07 -4.42 5.03
C SER A 38 -17.54 -4.03 4.89
N GLY A 39 -18.06 -4.06 3.66
CA GLY A 39 -19.46 -3.75 3.37
C GLY A 39 -19.81 -3.96 1.90
N GLN A 40 -21.09 -3.88 1.55
CA GLN A 40 -21.57 -4.17 0.19
C GLN A 40 -20.85 -3.40 -0.92
N TRP A 41 -20.49 -2.14 -0.64
CA TRP A 41 -19.85 -1.22 -1.60
C TRP A 41 -18.41 -0.88 -1.24
N VAL A 42 -17.86 -1.55 -0.21
CA VAL A 42 -16.54 -1.24 0.34
C VAL A 42 -15.69 -2.49 0.25
N ARG A 43 -14.64 -2.44 -0.58
CA ARG A 43 -13.64 -3.50 -0.64
C ARG A 43 -13.09 -3.74 0.78
N PRO A 44 -13.08 -5.00 1.27
CA PRO A 44 -12.49 -5.31 2.56
C PRO A 44 -11.06 -4.81 2.67
N HIS A 45 -10.76 -4.02 3.69
CA HIS A 45 -9.41 -3.50 3.95
C HIS A 45 -9.25 -3.21 5.45
N PHE A 46 -8.00 -3.23 5.90
CA PHE A 46 -7.66 -2.74 7.23
C PHE A 46 -7.41 -1.23 7.20
N ALA A 47 -7.89 -0.55 8.23
CA ALA A 47 -7.74 0.89 8.42
C ALA A 47 -7.34 1.21 9.87
N HIS A 48 -6.47 2.19 10.04
CA HIS A 48 -6.17 2.76 11.36
C HIS A 48 -7.38 3.53 11.90
N GLN A 49 -7.47 3.64 13.22
CA GLN A 49 -8.44 4.52 13.86
C GLN A 49 -8.11 6.00 13.58
N VAL A 50 -9.13 6.86 13.57
CA VAL A 50 -8.92 8.30 13.36
C VAL A 50 -7.98 8.85 14.43
N GLY A 51 -6.95 9.60 14.01
CA GLY A 51 -5.96 10.20 14.91
C GLY A 51 -4.73 9.35 15.20
N GLN A 52 -4.67 8.11 14.70
CA GLN A 52 -3.48 7.28 14.79
C GLN A 52 -2.54 7.54 13.60
N ALA A 53 -1.32 8.03 13.89
CA ALA A 53 -0.27 8.21 12.90
C ALA A 53 0.54 6.92 12.74
N CYS A 54 0.81 6.54 11.50
CA CYS A 54 1.62 5.41 11.12
C CYS A 54 2.52 5.85 9.96
N GLU A 55 3.82 5.96 10.19
CA GLU A 55 4.78 6.36 9.15
C GLU A 55 5.05 5.23 8.13
N GLY A 56 4.89 3.97 8.57
CA GLY A 56 5.12 2.79 7.73
C GLY A 56 3.90 2.33 6.91
N ALA A 57 2.77 3.02 6.99
CA ALA A 57 1.63 2.76 6.14
C ALA A 57 1.17 4.10 5.55
N VAL A 58 0.78 4.11 4.28
CA VAL A 58 0.10 5.29 3.72
C VAL A 58 -1.18 5.49 4.52
N LEU A 59 -1.17 6.48 5.41
CA LEU A 59 -2.31 6.81 6.25
C LEU A 59 -3.49 7.15 5.33
N ASN A 60 -4.56 6.37 5.46
CA ASN A 60 -5.83 6.56 4.73
C ASN A 60 -5.74 6.40 3.21
N GLU A 61 -5.34 5.22 2.76
CA GLU A 61 -5.54 4.80 1.37
C GLU A 61 -7.01 4.93 0.96
N GLY A 62 -7.26 5.69 -0.12
CA GLY A 62 -8.58 5.83 -0.70
C GLY A 62 -9.01 4.58 -1.48
N ALA A 63 -10.30 4.51 -1.85
CA ALA A 63 -10.84 3.40 -2.64
C ALA A 63 -10.09 3.18 -3.96
N GLU A 64 -9.65 4.25 -4.62
CA GLU A 64 -8.85 4.17 -5.86
C GLU A 64 -7.53 3.43 -5.63
N HIS A 65 -6.78 3.81 -4.58
CA HIS A 65 -5.51 3.18 -4.21
C HIS A 65 -5.71 1.69 -3.89
N LEU A 66 -6.72 1.38 -3.07
CA LEU A 66 -7.03 0.00 -2.69
C LEU A 66 -7.41 -0.86 -3.89
N ASN A 67 -8.21 -0.32 -4.82
CA ASN A 67 -8.62 -1.05 -6.01
C ASN A 67 -7.44 -1.25 -6.97
N LEU A 68 -6.67 -0.21 -7.28
CA LEU A 68 -5.47 -0.34 -8.12
C LEU A 68 -4.49 -1.36 -7.55
N LYS A 69 -4.26 -1.32 -6.23
CA LYS A 69 -3.38 -2.27 -5.54
C LYS A 69 -3.85 -3.71 -5.70
N ALA A 70 -5.15 -3.94 -5.52
CA ALA A 70 -5.72 -5.28 -5.69
C ALA A 70 -5.67 -5.75 -7.14
N ASP A 71 -6.02 -4.89 -8.10
CA ASP A 71 -6.01 -5.24 -9.53
C ASP A 71 -4.58 -5.53 -10.02
N LEU A 72 -3.59 -4.76 -9.57
CA LEU A 72 -2.17 -5.00 -9.86
C LEU A 72 -1.67 -6.29 -9.22
N PHE A 73 -2.14 -6.62 -8.02
CA PHE A 73 -1.81 -7.88 -7.36
C PHE A 73 -2.36 -9.08 -8.13
N ASP A 74 -3.64 -9.01 -8.49
CA ASP A 74 -4.33 -10.04 -9.27
C ASP A 74 -3.70 -10.23 -10.66
N TRP A 75 -3.23 -9.14 -11.29
CA TRP A 75 -2.47 -9.20 -12.53
C TRP A 75 -1.09 -9.83 -12.34
N ALA A 76 -0.32 -9.34 -11.36
CA ALA A 76 1.07 -9.75 -11.17
C ALA A 76 1.20 -11.22 -10.77
N GLN A 77 0.31 -11.74 -9.90
CA GLN A 77 0.36 -13.11 -9.41
C GLN A 77 0.19 -14.17 -10.52
N VAL A 78 -0.38 -13.79 -11.68
CA VAL A 78 -0.52 -14.69 -12.83
C VAL A 78 0.81 -14.85 -13.57
N HIS A 79 1.71 -13.88 -13.47
CA HIS A 79 2.93 -13.81 -14.25
C HIS A 79 4.19 -14.07 -13.43
N GLU A 80 4.21 -13.68 -12.15
CA GLU A 80 5.40 -13.75 -11.30
C GLU A 80 5.09 -13.76 -9.81
N ALA A 81 6.13 -13.97 -8.99
CA ALA A 81 6.00 -13.88 -7.54
C ALA A 81 5.74 -12.44 -7.11
N VAL A 82 4.69 -12.22 -6.34
CA VAL A 82 4.29 -10.89 -5.86
C VAL A 82 4.07 -10.91 -4.35
N ALA A 83 4.57 -9.88 -3.67
CA ALA A 83 4.31 -9.64 -2.26
C ALA A 83 3.67 -8.25 -2.07
N LEU A 84 2.74 -8.15 -1.12
CA LEU A 84 2.02 -6.92 -0.80
C LEU A 84 2.68 -6.20 0.37
N GLU A 85 2.67 -4.87 0.32
CA GLU A 85 2.95 -3.99 1.48
C GLU A 85 4.27 -4.36 2.18
N VAL A 86 5.32 -4.50 1.37
CA VAL A 86 6.62 -5.02 1.81
C VAL A 86 7.49 -3.91 2.38
N GLY A 87 7.79 -4.01 3.67
CA GLY A 87 8.81 -3.19 4.30
C GLY A 87 10.19 -3.61 3.81
N GLN A 88 10.94 -2.66 3.24
CA GLN A 88 12.28 -2.94 2.72
C GLN A 88 13.32 -2.89 3.85
N ALA A 89 14.44 -3.62 3.69
CA ALA A 89 15.51 -3.65 4.69
C ALA A 89 15.97 -2.22 5.02
N LYS A 90 16.22 -1.93 6.31
CA LYS A 90 16.39 -0.59 6.93
C LYS A 90 15.10 0.20 7.21
N GLY A 91 13.93 -0.31 6.83
CA GLY A 91 12.62 0.17 7.31
C GLY A 91 12.20 1.56 6.86
N SER A 92 12.91 2.18 5.90
CA SER A 92 12.66 3.55 5.48
C SER A 92 11.51 3.71 4.46
N VAL A 93 11.12 2.62 3.80
CA VAL A 93 10.03 2.58 2.81
C VAL A 93 9.27 1.26 2.87
N VAL A 94 8.00 1.32 2.51
CA VAL A 94 7.10 0.18 2.35
C VAL A 94 6.51 0.28 0.95
N SER A 95 6.81 -0.69 0.09
CA SER A 95 6.27 -0.74 -1.27
C SER A 95 4.87 -1.32 -1.27
N ASP A 96 3.97 -0.79 -2.09
CA ASP A 96 2.62 -1.33 -2.24
C ASP A 96 2.66 -2.78 -2.75
N LEU A 97 3.48 -3.03 -3.77
CA LEU A 97 3.78 -4.37 -4.27
C LEU A 97 5.30 -4.53 -4.48
N LEU A 98 5.80 -5.74 -4.30
CA LEU A 98 7.16 -6.15 -4.66
C LEU A 98 7.07 -7.35 -5.61
N LEU A 99 7.51 -7.14 -6.85
CA LEU A 99 7.54 -8.15 -7.89
C LEU A 99 8.91 -8.82 -7.92
N SER A 100 8.92 -10.15 -7.95
CA SER A 100 10.10 -11.02 -8.05
C SER A 100 11.27 -10.65 -7.13
N GLN A 101 10.97 -9.99 -6.00
CA GLN A 101 11.93 -9.43 -5.04
C GLN A 101 12.93 -8.40 -5.63
N ASN A 102 12.66 -7.86 -6.82
CA ASN A 102 13.60 -7.00 -7.55
C ASN A 102 12.97 -5.75 -8.17
N LEU A 103 11.64 -5.58 -8.08
CA LEU A 103 10.95 -4.39 -8.57
C LEU A 103 9.85 -3.98 -7.60
N ALA A 104 9.98 -2.78 -7.03
CA ALA A 104 8.93 -2.18 -6.21
C ALA A 104 7.91 -1.44 -7.11
N LEU A 105 6.63 -1.59 -6.79
CA LEU A 105 5.57 -0.75 -7.30
C LEU A 105 5.04 0.14 -6.16
N GLU A 106 4.87 1.42 -6.46
CA GLU A 106 4.35 2.44 -5.55
C GLU A 106 3.16 3.15 -6.19
N ILE A 107 2.01 3.12 -5.53
CA ILE A 107 0.77 3.74 -6.01
C ILE A 107 0.59 5.07 -5.26
N GLN A 108 0.37 6.15 -6.00
CA GLN A 108 0.18 7.47 -5.41
C GLN A 108 -1.08 8.14 -5.98
N CYS A 109 -2.19 8.04 -5.25
CA CYS A 109 -3.47 8.65 -5.63
C CYS A 109 -3.71 10.03 -5.00
N SER A 110 -3.09 10.32 -3.86
CA SER A 110 -3.15 11.64 -3.20
C SER A 110 -1.95 12.51 -3.59
N PRO A 111 -2.01 13.85 -3.45
CA PRO A 111 -0.84 14.69 -3.66
C PRO A 111 0.32 14.27 -2.76
N LEU A 112 1.51 14.18 -3.34
CA LEU A 112 2.77 13.90 -2.65
C LEU A 112 3.69 15.11 -2.82
N SER A 113 4.33 15.55 -1.73
CA SER A 113 5.30 16.63 -1.83
C SER A 113 6.52 16.18 -2.66
N PRO A 114 7.18 17.08 -3.42
CA PRO A 114 8.41 16.73 -4.12
C PRO A 114 9.48 16.17 -3.17
N GLN A 115 9.58 16.71 -1.96
CA GLN A 115 10.53 16.28 -0.93
C GLN A 115 10.25 14.84 -0.47
N ASP A 116 8.98 14.47 -0.25
CA ASP A 116 8.62 13.10 0.12
C ASP A 116 8.81 12.11 -1.03
N TYR A 117 8.49 12.52 -2.26
CA TYR A 117 8.77 11.73 -3.45
C TYR A 117 10.26 11.43 -3.60
N GLU A 118 11.10 12.46 -3.49
CA GLU A 118 12.56 12.32 -3.56
C GLU A 118 13.09 11.43 -2.43
N ARG A 119 12.64 11.67 -1.20
CA ARG A 119 13.03 10.88 -0.03
C ARG A 119 12.70 9.40 -0.21
N ARG A 120 11.47 9.08 -0.64
CA ARG A 120 11.02 7.69 -0.86
C ARG A 120 11.75 7.05 -2.03
N SER A 121 11.88 7.75 -3.16
CA SER A 121 12.58 7.25 -4.35
C SER A 121 14.06 6.99 -4.07
N ARG A 122 14.72 7.86 -3.30
CA ARG A 122 16.11 7.69 -2.90
C ARG A 122 16.30 6.50 -1.97
N ALA A 123 15.36 6.26 -1.06
CA ALA A 123 15.41 5.09 -0.19
C ALA A 123 15.38 3.78 -1.01
N TYR A 124 14.57 3.69 -2.08
CA TYR A 124 14.62 2.55 -3.01
C TYR A 124 15.96 2.46 -3.75
N GLN A 125 16.48 3.59 -4.24
CA GLN A 125 17.77 3.66 -4.91
C GLN A 125 18.93 3.20 -4.03
N ASP A 126 18.98 3.63 -2.77
CA ASP A 126 20.02 3.27 -1.80
C ASP A 126 19.99 1.78 -1.43
N LEU A 127 18.86 1.10 -1.69
CA LEU A 127 18.69 -0.34 -1.55
C LEU A 127 19.03 -1.10 -2.84
N GLY A 128 19.34 -0.41 -3.94
CA GLY A 128 19.53 -1.02 -5.25
C GLY A 128 18.24 -1.62 -5.82
N LEU A 129 17.08 -1.17 -5.34
CA LEU A 129 15.76 -1.67 -5.73
C LEU A 129 15.08 -0.66 -6.67
N PRO A 130 14.91 -0.98 -7.96
CA PRO A 130 14.10 -0.15 -8.85
C PRO A 130 12.67 0.02 -8.34
N VAL A 131 12.10 1.21 -8.54
CA VAL A 131 10.71 1.53 -8.18
C VAL A 131 9.97 2.13 -9.37
N VAL A 132 8.75 1.66 -9.61
CA VAL A 132 7.81 2.25 -10.57
C VAL A 132 6.68 2.94 -9.80
N TRP A 133 6.51 4.23 -10.05
CA TRP A 133 5.44 5.03 -9.49
C TRP A 133 4.21 5.04 -10.41
N LEU A 134 3.07 4.64 -9.87
CA LEU A 134 1.78 4.58 -10.54
C LEU A 134 0.89 5.67 -9.97
N LEU A 135 0.56 6.66 -10.79
CA LEU A 135 -0.18 7.84 -10.34
C LEU A 135 -1.68 7.65 -10.55
N GLY A 136 -2.45 7.93 -9.50
CA GLY A 136 -3.91 7.96 -9.58
C GLY A 136 -4.44 9.12 -10.42
N SER A 137 -5.72 9.03 -10.78
CA SER A 137 -6.44 9.93 -11.69
C SER A 137 -6.34 11.42 -11.34
N LYS A 138 -6.21 11.77 -10.06
CA LYS A 138 -6.05 13.16 -9.61
C LYS A 138 -4.81 13.86 -10.14
N HIS A 139 -3.80 13.11 -10.58
CA HIS A 139 -2.57 13.65 -11.15
C HIS A 139 -2.64 13.81 -12.67
N PHE A 140 -3.75 13.41 -13.31
CA PHE A 140 -3.91 13.62 -14.75
C PHE A 140 -4.04 15.10 -15.06
N LEU A 141 -3.14 15.60 -15.89
CA LEU A 141 -3.25 16.93 -16.48
C LEU A 141 -4.35 16.88 -17.54
N TYR A 142 -5.56 17.32 -17.19
CA TYR A 142 -6.59 17.57 -18.19
C TYR A 142 -6.18 18.77 -19.03
N LEU A 143 -5.88 18.54 -20.32
CA LEU A 143 -5.46 19.55 -21.30
C LEU A 143 -6.59 20.54 -21.69
N THR A 144 -7.53 20.85 -20.80
CA THR A 144 -8.72 21.64 -21.15
C THR A 144 -8.49 23.15 -21.23
N LYS A 145 -7.30 23.68 -20.92
CA LYS A 145 -6.99 25.13 -21.03
C LYS A 145 -5.54 25.46 -21.39
N ILE A 146 -4.95 24.81 -22.39
CA ILE A 146 -3.82 25.45 -23.09
C ILE A 146 -4.43 26.27 -24.23
N LYS A 147 -4.69 27.55 -23.97
CA LYS A 147 -4.79 28.53 -25.06
C LYS A 147 -3.33 28.79 -25.50
N ILE A 148 -2.92 28.13 -26.58
CA ILE A 148 -1.72 28.50 -27.34
C ILE A 148 -2.04 29.81 -28.08
#